data_AF-A0A0C2TR09-F1
#
_entry.id   AF-A0A0C2TR09-F1
#
_cell.length_a   1.000
_cell.length_b   1.000
_cell.length_c   1.000
_cell.angle_alpha   90.00
_cell.angle_beta   90.00
_cell.angle_gamma   90.00
#
_symmetry.space_group_name_H-M   'P 1'
#
loop_
_entity.id
_entity.type
_entity.pdbx_description
1 polymer ?
#
loop_
_entity_poly.entity_id
_entity_poly.type
_entity_poly.pdbx_seq_one_letter_code
_entity_poly.pdbx_strand_id
1 'polypeptide(L)'
;MPKKKGRSQRPLTTAPALVQEVDDSLVDDLLAQLDSQDNGPTLVSTQQAPSQIEFQKQSAKSRFLARQARKAAAVAQSSVEDDPATQARLQQEIKKEEEAIQRTCDQLGVQIFHARPLCSKRINPDGHCLFSAVADQLSLLGVIPTSESNYKTVRGAAADYIQRHSDDFIPFLPSMGEDGTEDVMSLKEFEQYCASIRDTAEWGGEPEILALSRTYNIPIHVVQAGPPAVVKHEPEYADANAPREKTVFISYHRKLYGLGEHYNSLRRIGNSIQIAA
;
A
#
# COMPACT_ATOMS: atom_id res chain seq x y z
N MET A 1 55.21 34.35 24.62
CA MET A 1 55.42 35.21 23.42
C MET A 1 56.15 34.39 22.36
N PRO A 2 55.96 34.59 21.05
CA PRO A 2 54.79 35.03 20.26
C PRO A 2 54.42 33.90 19.23
N LYS A 3 53.39 33.92 18.34
CA LYS A 3 52.42 34.92 17.86
C LYS A 3 51.23 34.19 17.23
N LYS A 4 50.02 34.73 17.47
CA LYS A 4 48.76 34.51 16.74
C LYS A 4 48.89 34.91 15.25
N LYS A 5 48.06 34.31 14.40
CA LYS A 5 47.33 34.85 13.22
C LYS A 5 46.50 33.67 12.67
N GLY A 6 45.25 33.75 12.23
CA GLY A 6 44.31 34.83 11.96
C GLY A 6 43.18 34.20 11.14
N ARG A 7 41.94 34.50 11.54
CA ARG A 7 40.65 34.01 11.02
C ARG A 7 40.44 34.31 9.53
N SER A 8 39.82 33.40 8.77
CA SER A 8 38.96 33.75 7.63
C SER A 8 37.79 32.78 7.53
N GLN A 9 36.57 33.32 7.39
CA GLN A 9 35.30 32.62 7.34
C GLN A 9 34.74 32.59 5.90
N ARG A 10 33.92 31.56 5.66
CA ARG A 10 32.86 31.36 4.63
C ARG A 10 33.27 30.83 3.24
N PRO A 11 32.32 30.21 2.48
CA PRO A 11 30.98 29.72 2.85
C PRO A 11 30.73 28.24 2.48
N LEU A 12 29.58 27.72 2.93
CA LEU A 12 29.00 26.43 2.58
C LEU A 12 28.82 26.27 1.06
N THR A 13 29.18 25.10 0.54
CA THR A 13 28.81 24.66 -0.82
C THR A 13 27.75 23.57 -0.70
N THR A 14 26.53 23.94 -1.05
CA THR A 14 25.35 23.10 -1.22
C THR A 14 25.48 22.19 -2.44
N ALA A 15 25.06 20.93 -2.29
CA ALA A 15 24.91 19.96 -3.37
C ALA A 15 23.75 20.36 -4.32
N PRO A 16 23.80 20.00 -5.62
CA PRO A 16 22.78 20.39 -6.58
C PRO A 16 21.51 19.55 -6.41
N ALA A 17 20.38 20.24 -6.26
CA ALA A 17 19.04 19.70 -6.40
C ALA A 17 18.73 19.52 -7.89
N LEU A 18 18.33 18.31 -8.30
CA LEU A 18 17.65 18.05 -9.57
C LEU A 18 16.20 17.73 -9.25
N VAL A 19 15.42 18.79 -9.04
CA VAL A 19 13.97 18.76 -9.19
C VAL A 19 13.74 19.33 -10.59
N GLN A 20 13.38 18.49 -11.55
CA GLN A 20 12.79 19.00 -12.78
C GLN A 20 11.40 19.48 -12.40
N GLU A 21 11.26 20.79 -12.23
CA GLU A 21 9.96 21.43 -12.15
C GLU A 21 9.24 21.17 -13.47
N VAL A 22 8.17 20.37 -13.37
CA VAL A 22 7.16 20.32 -14.42
C VAL A 22 6.49 21.70 -14.40
N ASP A 23 6.65 22.41 -15.50
CA ASP A 23 6.16 23.77 -15.71
C ASP A 23 4.64 23.83 -15.46
N ASP A 24 4.24 24.46 -14.35
CA ASP A 24 2.82 24.66 -13.99
C ASP A 24 2.06 25.45 -15.07
N SER A 25 2.76 26.15 -15.99
CA SER A 25 2.10 26.80 -17.13
C SER A 25 1.60 25.81 -18.19
N LEU A 26 2.20 24.62 -18.29
CA LEU A 26 1.78 23.59 -19.26
C LEU A 26 0.49 22.89 -18.84
N VAL A 27 0.20 22.81 -17.54
CA VAL A 27 -1.05 22.23 -17.05
C VAL A 27 -2.20 23.23 -17.16
N ASP A 28 -1.94 24.51 -16.94
CA ASP A 28 -2.92 25.59 -17.14
C ASP A 28 -3.27 25.79 -18.61
N ASP A 29 -2.29 25.76 -19.52
CA ASP A 29 -2.54 25.84 -20.97
C ASP A 29 -3.34 24.63 -21.48
N LEU A 30 -3.15 23.45 -20.88
CA LEU A 30 -3.88 22.23 -21.26
C LEU A 30 -5.32 22.23 -20.73
N LEU A 31 -5.57 22.83 -19.55
CA LEU A 31 -6.93 23.04 -19.03
C LEU A 31 -7.69 24.08 -19.87
N ALA A 32 -7.04 25.19 -20.23
CA ALA A 32 -7.65 26.24 -21.05
C ALA A 32 -8.04 25.75 -22.47
N GLN A 33 -7.28 24.82 -23.04
CA GLN A 33 -7.59 24.19 -24.33
C GLN A 33 -8.75 23.19 -24.27
N LEU A 34 -9.06 22.62 -23.10
CA LEU A 34 -10.18 21.68 -22.92
C LEU A 34 -11.51 22.41 -22.72
N ASP A 35 -11.51 23.54 -22.01
CA ASP A 35 -12.71 24.36 -21.77
C ASP A 35 -13.19 25.08 -23.05
N SER A 36 -12.32 25.26 -24.04
CA SER A 36 -12.64 25.94 -25.30
C SER A 36 -13.26 25.02 -26.37
N GLN A 37 -13.41 23.71 -26.12
CA GLN A 37 -13.97 22.75 -27.08
C GLN A 37 -15.42 22.29 -26.80
N ASP A 38 -16.13 22.89 -25.84
CA ASP A 38 -17.53 22.52 -25.56
C ASP A 38 -18.54 23.60 -25.95
N ASN A 39 -18.59 23.93 -27.25
CA ASN A 39 -19.75 24.61 -27.84
C ASN A 39 -20.32 23.79 -29.00
N GLY A 40 -21.57 23.34 -28.82
CA GLY A 40 -22.34 22.51 -29.74
C GLY A 40 -22.67 23.17 -31.10
N PRO A 41 -23.34 22.42 -32.00
CA PRO A 41 -23.24 22.60 -33.44
C PRO A 41 -24.13 23.75 -33.92
N THR A 42 -23.56 24.70 -34.65
CA THR A 42 -24.33 25.63 -35.49
C THR A 42 -23.94 25.45 -36.96
N LEU A 43 -24.94 25.07 -37.75
CA LEU A 43 -24.90 24.91 -39.20
C LEU A 43 -24.74 26.28 -39.88
N VAL A 44 -23.61 26.53 -40.56
CA VAL A 44 -23.56 27.43 -41.74
C VAL A 44 -22.53 26.92 -42.74
N SER A 45 -22.98 26.81 -43.99
CA SER A 45 -22.25 26.37 -45.18
C SER A 45 -21.35 27.48 -45.74
N THR A 46 -20.06 27.21 -45.91
CA THR A 46 -19.26 27.80 -47.01
C THR A 46 -18.08 26.91 -47.39
N GLN A 47 -17.91 26.77 -48.71
CA GLN A 47 -16.92 25.94 -49.41
C GLN A 47 -15.52 26.58 -49.38
N GLN A 48 -14.47 25.80 -49.05
CA GLN A 48 -13.14 25.86 -49.69
C GLN A 48 -12.23 24.70 -49.25
N ALA A 49 -11.30 24.34 -50.14
CA ALA A 49 -10.59 23.06 -50.31
C ALA A 49 -9.43 22.79 -49.32
N PRO A 50 -8.76 21.62 -49.36
CA PRO A 50 -8.28 20.89 -48.18
C PRO A 50 -6.91 21.34 -47.67
N SER A 51 -6.85 21.66 -46.37
CA SER A 51 -5.61 21.75 -45.60
C SER A 51 -5.54 20.55 -44.67
N GLN A 52 -4.46 19.78 -44.78
CA GLN A 52 -4.18 18.58 -44.00
C GLN A 52 -4.27 18.88 -42.49
N ILE A 53 -5.28 18.32 -41.82
CA ILE A 53 -5.32 18.26 -40.36
C ILE A 53 -4.62 16.97 -39.96
N GLU A 54 -3.37 17.09 -39.50
CA GLU A 54 -2.68 16.01 -38.78
C GLU A 54 -3.45 15.73 -37.49
N PHE A 55 -4.20 14.62 -37.47
CA PHE A 55 -4.69 14.05 -36.23
C PHE A 55 -3.49 13.54 -35.41
N GLN A 56 -2.97 14.39 -34.52
CA GLN A 56 -2.06 13.94 -33.46
C GLN A 56 -2.83 12.99 -32.54
N LYS A 57 -2.66 11.68 -32.76
CA LYS A 57 -3.16 10.64 -31.87
C LYS A 57 -2.51 10.82 -30.50
N GLN A 58 -3.28 11.35 -29.55
CA GLN A 58 -2.89 11.37 -28.15
C GLN A 58 -2.59 9.94 -27.67
N SER A 59 -1.36 9.74 -27.17
CA SER A 59 -0.86 8.44 -26.73
C SER A 59 -1.79 7.81 -25.69
N ALA A 60 -1.88 6.48 -25.64
CA ALA A 60 -2.66 5.78 -24.62
C ALA A 60 -2.28 6.23 -23.18
N LYS A 61 -1.01 6.61 -22.99
CA LYS A 61 -0.48 7.15 -21.74
C LYS A 61 -1.10 8.49 -21.32
N SER A 62 -1.37 9.41 -22.25
CA SER A 62 -2.00 10.70 -21.91
C SER A 62 -3.50 10.54 -21.61
N ARG A 63 -4.17 9.61 -22.28
CA ARG A 63 -5.57 9.26 -21.98
C ARG A 63 -5.70 8.54 -20.62
N PHE A 64 -4.74 7.70 -20.25
CA PHE A 64 -4.66 7.07 -18.93
C PHE A 64 -4.44 8.09 -17.82
N LEU A 65 -3.47 9.00 -17.98
CA LEU A 65 -3.22 10.08 -17.03
C LEU A 65 -4.45 10.98 -16.89
N ALA A 66 -5.16 11.30 -17.98
CA ALA A 66 -6.40 12.05 -17.92
C ALA A 66 -7.53 11.29 -17.18
N ARG A 67 -7.62 9.97 -17.34
CA ARG A 67 -8.58 9.13 -16.60
C ARG A 67 -8.22 9.02 -15.12
N GLN A 68 -6.94 8.88 -14.79
CA GLN A 68 -6.44 8.82 -13.43
C GLN A 68 -6.59 10.18 -12.73
N ALA A 69 -6.33 11.28 -13.45
CA ALA A 69 -6.59 12.64 -12.98
C ALA A 69 -8.08 12.91 -12.80
N ARG A 70 -8.96 12.42 -13.69
CA ARG A 70 -10.43 12.50 -13.51
C ARG A 70 -10.91 11.65 -12.34
N LYS A 71 -10.33 10.48 -12.09
CA LYS A 71 -10.66 9.64 -10.94
C LYS A 71 -10.13 10.25 -9.64
N ALA A 72 -8.92 10.82 -9.65
CA ALA A 72 -8.35 11.57 -8.54
C ALA A 72 -9.13 12.86 -8.28
N ALA A 73 -9.60 13.56 -9.31
CA ALA A 73 -10.46 14.73 -9.20
C ALA A 73 -11.88 14.36 -8.75
N ALA A 74 -12.42 13.22 -9.18
CA ALA A 74 -13.69 12.70 -8.67
C ALA A 74 -13.57 12.24 -7.21
N VAL A 75 -12.42 11.71 -6.79
CA VAL A 75 -12.12 11.37 -5.39
C VAL A 75 -11.85 12.63 -4.56
N ALA A 76 -11.22 13.65 -5.14
CA ALA A 76 -11.02 14.95 -4.52
C ALA A 76 -12.30 15.80 -4.49
N GLN A 77 -13.26 15.58 -5.40
CA GLN A 77 -14.60 16.16 -5.40
C GLN A 77 -15.61 15.31 -4.61
N SER A 78 -15.34 14.02 -4.38
CA SER A 78 -16.00 13.20 -3.36
C SER A 78 -15.43 13.43 -1.96
N SER A 79 -14.69 14.53 -1.76
CA SER A 79 -14.50 15.15 -0.45
C SER A 79 -15.80 15.76 0.12
N VAL A 80 -16.93 15.50 -0.52
CA VAL A 80 -18.26 15.64 0.07
C VAL A 80 -18.67 14.30 0.66
N GLU A 81 -18.57 14.16 1.98
CA GLU A 81 -19.56 13.45 2.81
C GLU A 81 -19.34 13.80 4.29
N ASP A 82 -19.39 15.11 4.59
CA ASP A 82 -19.55 15.65 5.94
C ASP A 82 -21.03 15.57 6.39
N ASP A 83 -21.77 14.58 5.88
CA ASP A 83 -23.13 14.28 6.32
C ASP A 83 -23.06 13.49 7.64
N PRO A 84 -23.62 14.02 8.75
CA PRO A 84 -23.61 13.33 10.03
C PRO A 84 -24.18 11.91 9.98
N ALA A 85 -25.12 11.64 9.06
CA ALA A 85 -25.70 10.29 8.91
C ALA A 85 -24.70 9.30 8.29
N THR A 86 -23.93 9.68 7.27
CA THR A 86 -22.83 8.86 6.75
C THR A 86 -21.78 8.59 7.82
N GLN A 87 -21.34 9.62 8.57
CA GLN A 87 -20.33 9.45 9.61
C GLN A 87 -20.81 8.51 10.73
N ALA A 88 -22.07 8.65 11.15
CA ALA A 88 -22.67 7.77 12.15
C ALA A 88 -22.74 6.31 11.64
N ARG A 89 -23.08 6.11 10.36
CA ARG A 89 -23.09 4.78 9.76
C ARG A 89 -21.69 4.18 9.69
N LEU A 90 -20.69 4.94 9.26
CA LEU A 90 -19.29 4.49 9.22
C LEU A 90 -18.80 4.10 10.62
N GLN A 91 -19.05 4.93 11.64
CA GLN A 91 -18.71 4.63 13.03
C GLN A 91 -19.39 3.35 13.53
N GLN A 92 -20.65 3.14 13.19
CA GLN A 92 -21.36 1.91 13.55
C GLN A 92 -20.74 0.68 12.87
N GLU A 93 -20.31 0.81 11.61
CA GLU A 93 -19.66 -0.27 10.86
C GLU A 93 -18.26 -0.57 11.42
N ILE A 94 -17.47 0.45 11.76
CA ILE A 94 -16.18 0.30 12.46
C ILE A 94 -16.37 -0.44 13.78
N LYS A 95 -17.33 0.00 14.61
CA LYS A 95 -17.60 -0.64 15.90
C LYS A 95 -17.98 -2.11 15.74
N LYS A 96 -18.82 -2.45 14.75
CA LYS A 96 -19.18 -3.84 14.45
C LYS A 96 -17.98 -4.67 14.01
N GLU A 97 -17.10 -4.09 13.19
CA GLU A 97 -15.85 -4.70 12.73
C GLU A 97 -14.92 -4.98 13.93
N GLU A 98 -14.66 -3.97 14.76
CA GLU A 98 -13.84 -4.08 15.96
C GLU A 98 -14.40 -5.14 16.93
N GLU A 99 -15.71 -5.16 17.18
CA GLU A 99 -16.34 -6.16 18.03
C GLU A 99 -16.19 -7.58 17.48
N ALA A 100 -16.32 -7.77 16.17
CA ALA A 100 -16.18 -9.09 15.54
C ALA A 100 -14.73 -9.59 15.60
N ILE A 101 -13.77 -8.71 15.33
CA ILE A 101 -12.35 -9.01 15.46
C ILE A 101 -12.00 -9.30 16.91
N GLN A 102 -12.47 -8.49 17.86
CA GLN A 102 -12.21 -8.67 19.29
C GLN A 102 -12.74 -10.01 19.80
N ARG A 103 -13.96 -10.41 19.42
CA ARG A 103 -14.50 -11.73 19.79
C ARG A 103 -13.63 -12.87 19.30
N THR A 104 -13.10 -12.77 18.08
CA THR A 104 -12.21 -13.79 17.51
C THR A 104 -10.85 -13.77 18.21
N CYS A 105 -10.30 -12.59 18.50
CA CYS A 105 -9.09 -12.41 19.28
C CYS A 105 -9.21 -13.06 20.67
N ASP A 106 -10.32 -12.85 21.38
CA ASP A 106 -10.58 -13.44 22.70
C ASP A 106 -10.60 -14.97 22.65
N GLN A 107 -11.26 -15.55 21.63
CA GLN A 107 -11.30 -17.01 21.42
C GLN A 107 -9.92 -17.59 21.11
N LEU A 108 -9.06 -16.84 20.44
CA LEU A 108 -7.69 -17.22 20.11
C LEU A 108 -6.68 -16.92 21.22
N GLY A 109 -7.08 -16.20 22.28
CA GLY A 109 -6.20 -15.75 23.36
C GLY A 109 -5.16 -14.73 22.89
N VAL A 110 -5.51 -13.91 21.89
CA VAL A 110 -4.66 -12.83 21.37
C VAL A 110 -5.36 -11.48 21.56
N GLN A 111 -4.59 -10.40 21.55
CA GLN A 111 -5.08 -9.03 21.64
C GLN A 111 -4.38 -8.17 20.60
N ILE A 112 -5.08 -7.19 20.04
CA ILE A 112 -4.44 -6.20 19.19
C ILE A 112 -3.40 -5.45 20.01
N PHE A 113 -2.21 -5.28 19.44
CA PHE A 113 -1.18 -4.46 20.06
C PHE A 113 -1.52 -2.96 19.97
N HIS A 114 -2.47 -2.51 20.77
CA HIS A 114 -2.68 -1.10 21.03
C HIS A 114 -1.77 -0.70 22.19
N ALA A 115 -0.63 -0.07 21.86
CA ALA A 115 0.26 0.68 22.76
C ALA A 115 0.09 0.39 24.27
N ARG A 116 0.96 -0.45 24.83
CA ARG A 116 1.46 -0.08 26.17
C ARG A 116 2.33 1.16 26.00
N PRO A 117 2.32 2.12 26.94
CA PRO A 117 3.14 3.34 26.88
C PRO A 117 4.66 3.11 26.77
N LEU A 118 5.13 1.86 26.86
CA LEU A 118 6.53 1.51 27.00
C LEU A 118 7.16 0.86 25.74
N CYS A 119 6.40 0.67 24.66
CA CYS A 119 6.92 0.05 23.44
C CYS A 119 6.60 0.91 22.22
N SER A 120 7.62 1.60 21.71
CA SER A 120 7.60 2.60 20.62
C SER A 120 7.22 2.08 19.23
N LYS A 121 6.41 1.01 19.11
CA LYS A 121 6.07 0.39 17.81
C LYS A 121 4.56 0.26 17.62
N ARG A 122 3.83 1.38 17.57
CA ARG A 122 2.50 1.39 16.94
C ARG A 122 2.70 1.15 15.44
N ILE A 123 1.83 0.35 14.83
CA ILE A 123 1.76 0.24 13.37
C ILE A 123 1.01 1.46 12.86
N ASN A 124 1.65 2.25 12.00
CA ASN A 124 1.03 3.44 11.42
C ASN A 124 -0.03 3.02 10.37
N PRO A 125 -1.12 3.78 10.24
CA PRO A 125 -2.11 3.58 9.18
C PRO A 125 -1.59 4.14 7.85
N ASP A 126 -0.53 3.53 7.35
CA ASP A 126 0.08 3.82 6.05
C ASP A 126 0.14 2.56 5.19
N GLY A 127 0.63 2.70 3.95
CA GLY A 127 0.73 1.57 3.04
C GLY A 127 1.74 0.50 3.49
N HIS A 128 2.52 0.73 4.53
CA HIS A 128 3.47 -0.24 5.09
C HIS A 128 2.88 -1.07 6.24
N CYS A 129 1.62 -0.85 6.63
CA CYS A 129 1.00 -1.48 7.79
C CYS A 129 1.10 -3.01 7.80
N LEU A 130 0.79 -3.67 6.67
CA LEU A 130 0.90 -5.13 6.53
C LEU A 130 2.30 -5.64 6.87
N PHE A 131 3.30 -5.14 6.13
CA PHE A 131 4.68 -5.56 6.27
C PHE A 131 5.25 -5.22 7.65
N SER A 132 4.83 -4.09 8.23
CA SER A 132 5.23 -3.69 9.58
C SER A 132 4.63 -4.61 10.65
N ALA A 133 3.36 -5.01 10.51
CA ALA A 133 2.69 -5.94 11.42
C ALA A 133 3.33 -7.33 11.37
N VAL A 134 3.65 -7.83 10.17
CA VAL A 134 4.35 -9.11 9.99
C VAL A 134 5.79 -9.03 10.50
N ALA A 135 6.56 -7.98 10.20
CA ALA A 135 7.93 -7.81 10.69
C ALA A 135 8.00 -7.85 12.22
N ASP A 136 7.07 -7.18 12.88
CA ASP A 136 6.95 -7.15 14.33
C ASP A 136 6.66 -8.55 14.91
N GLN A 137 5.76 -9.32 14.31
CA GLN A 137 5.49 -10.71 14.71
C GLN A 137 6.68 -11.64 14.46
N LEU A 138 7.35 -11.53 13.32
CA LEU A 138 8.53 -12.35 13.01
C LEU A 138 9.66 -12.09 14.02
N SER A 139 9.87 -10.83 14.40
CA SER A 139 10.86 -10.45 15.42
C SER A 139 10.50 -11.01 16.80
N LEU A 140 9.22 -10.96 17.18
CA LEU A 140 8.76 -11.55 18.44
C LEU A 140 8.97 -13.06 18.53
N LEU A 141 8.77 -13.75 17.42
CA LEU A 141 8.92 -15.19 17.32
C LEU A 141 10.39 -15.60 17.17
N GLY A 142 11.31 -14.63 17.12
CA GLY A 142 12.75 -14.87 16.94
C GLY A 142 13.10 -15.40 15.55
N VAL A 143 12.21 -15.23 14.57
CA VAL A 143 12.44 -15.66 13.18
C VAL A 143 13.43 -14.72 12.49
N ILE A 144 13.32 -13.42 12.77
CA ILE A 144 14.26 -12.41 12.29
C ILE A 144 14.85 -11.63 13.47
N PRO A 145 16.11 -11.16 13.36
CA PRO A 145 16.70 -10.27 14.35
C PRO A 145 15.93 -8.95 14.49
N THR A 146 15.94 -8.34 15.67
CA THR A 146 15.29 -7.03 15.91
C THR A 146 15.83 -5.93 14.99
N SER A 147 17.09 -6.02 14.55
CA SER A 147 17.71 -5.10 13.58
C SER A 147 17.07 -5.17 12.20
N GLU A 148 16.49 -6.32 11.84
CA GLU A 148 15.84 -6.58 10.56
C GLU A 148 14.30 -6.49 10.66
N SER A 149 13.77 -6.22 11.85
CA SER A 149 12.34 -6.03 12.14
C SER A 149 11.81 -4.70 11.59
N ASN A 150 11.86 -4.52 10.26
CA ASN A 150 11.37 -3.35 9.56
C ASN A 150 10.59 -3.76 8.30
N TYR A 151 9.72 -2.87 7.83
CA TYR A 151 8.86 -3.15 6.67
C TYR A 151 9.65 -3.39 5.37
N LYS A 152 10.85 -2.81 5.21
CA LYS A 152 11.65 -2.94 3.98
C LYS A 152 12.16 -4.37 3.81
N THR A 153 12.66 -4.97 4.90
CA THR A 153 13.09 -6.37 4.90
C THR A 153 11.95 -7.29 4.47
N VAL A 154 10.77 -7.10 5.05
CA VAL A 154 9.60 -7.94 4.79
C VAL A 154 9.04 -7.69 3.38
N ARG A 155 9.04 -6.45 2.88
CA ARG A 155 8.68 -6.14 1.48
C ARG A 155 9.60 -6.82 0.48
N GLY A 156 10.91 -6.73 0.69
CA GLY A 156 11.89 -7.40 -0.16
C GLY A 156 11.67 -8.91 -0.18
N ALA A 157 11.47 -9.51 0.99
CA ALA A 157 11.19 -10.94 1.11
C ALA A 157 9.93 -11.37 0.34
N ALA A 158 8.84 -10.61 0.46
CA ALA A 158 7.60 -10.89 -0.26
C ALA A 158 7.80 -10.78 -1.78
N ALA A 159 8.33 -9.65 -2.26
CA ALA A 159 8.54 -9.39 -3.67
C ALA A 159 9.50 -10.39 -4.32
N ASP A 160 10.61 -10.71 -3.67
CA ASP A 160 11.59 -11.68 -4.16
C ASP A 160 10.98 -13.09 -4.26
N TYR A 161 10.13 -13.47 -3.30
CA TYR A 161 9.47 -14.78 -3.33
C TYR A 161 8.43 -14.85 -4.46
N ILE A 162 7.58 -13.83 -4.57
CA ILE A 162 6.58 -13.72 -5.65
C ILE A 162 7.29 -13.79 -7.01
N GLN A 163 8.34 -13.01 -7.20
CA GLN A 163 9.11 -12.97 -8.45
C GLN A 163 9.69 -14.34 -8.84
N ARG A 164 10.14 -15.14 -7.86
CA ARG A 164 10.72 -16.47 -8.10
C ARG A 164 9.67 -17.56 -8.38
N HIS A 165 8.41 -17.32 -8.02
CA HIS A 165 7.31 -18.28 -8.14
C HIS A 165 6.15 -17.69 -8.94
N SER A 166 6.45 -17.02 -10.05
CA SER A 166 5.48 -16.25 -10.84
C SER A 166 4.19 -17.00 -11.14
N ASP A 167 4.29 -18.28 -11.50
CA ASP A 167 3.16 -19.11 -11.93
C ASP A 167 2.11 -19.31 -10.82
N ASP A 168 2.54 -19.28 -9.56
CA ASP A 168 1.66 -19.41 -8.39
C ASP A 168 0.91 -18.11 -8.07
N PHE A 169 1.45 -16.96 -8.47
CA PHE A 169 0.95 -15.65 -8.05
C PHE A 169 0.22 -14.90 -9.16
N ILE A 170 0.69 -14.98 -10.41
CA ILE A 170 0.10 -14.26 -11.56
C ILE A 170 -1.44 -14.35 -11.62
N PRO A 171 -2.09 -15.51 -11.38
CA PRO A 171 -3.56 -15.61 -11.43
C PRO A 171 -4.30 -14.75 -10.41
N PHE A 172 -3.63 -14.31 -9.34
CA PHE A 172 -4.22 -13.53 -8.25
C PHE A 172 -3.82 -12.05 -8.28
N LEU A 173 -2.94 -11.66 -9.22
CA LEU A 173 -2.48 -10.30 -9.32
C LEU A 173 -3.38 -9.46 -10.23
N PRO A 174 -3.61 -8.17 -9.90
CA PRO A 174 -4.45 -7.32 -10.72
C PRO A 174 -3.79 -7.09 -12.08
N SER A 175 -4.36 -7.63 -13.16
CA SER A 175 -3.90 -7.33 -14.51
C SER A 175 -4.32 -5.92 -14.91
N MET A 176 -3.42 -5.20 -15.56
CA MET A 176 -3.69 -3.87 -16.10
C MET A 176 -4.02 -4.01 -17.59
N GLY A 177 -5.03 -4.82 -17.92
CA GLY A 177 -5.52 -4.95 -19.30
C GLY A 177 -5.86 -3.57 -19.87
N GLU A 178 -5.29 -3.21 -21.03
CA GLU A 178 -5.47 -1.90 -21.67
C GLU A 178 -6.94 -1.59 -22.03
N ASP A 179 -7.82 -2.59 -21.95
CA ASP A 179 -9.20 -2.63 -22.38
C ASP A 179 -10.18 -3.17 -21.32
N GLY A 180 -9.71 -3.48 -20.11
CA GLY A 180 -10.56 -4.02 -19.04
C GLY A 180 -11.03 -5.45 -19.25
N THR A 181 -10.36 -6.19 -20.15
CA THR A 181 -10.46 -7.65 -20.26
C THR A 181 -9.63 -8.31 -19.15
N GLU A 182 -10.10 -9.44 -18.64
CA GLU A 182 -9.37 -10.31 -17.70
C GLU A 182 -8.22 -11.04 -18.42
N ASP A 183 -7.35 -10.31 -19.10
CA ASP A 183 -6.18 -10.89 -19.74
C ASP A 183 -5.10 -11.17 -18.68
N VAL A 184 -4.38 -12.28 -18.88
CA VAL A 184 -3.29 -12.71 -18.00
C VAL A 184 -2.22 -11.63 -17.98
N MET A 185 -1.79 -11.23 -16.78
CA MET A 185 -0.74 -10.23 -16.57
C MET A 185 0.50 -10.55 -17.42
N SER A 186 0.98 -9.56 -18.17
CA SER A 186 2.22 -9.70 -18.93
C SER A 186 3.44 -9.75 -18.00
N LEU A 187 4.53 -10.37 -18.46
CA LEU A 187 5.78 -10.45 -17.68
C LEU A 187 6.28 -9.07 -17.23
N LYS A 188 6.13 -8.05 -18.07
CA LYS A 188 6.57 -6.68 -17.75
C LYS A 188 5.72 -6.06 -16.63
N GLU A 189 4.41 -6.26 -16.64
CA GLU A 189 3.52 -5.79 -15.57
C GLU A 189 3.80 -6.53 -14.27
N PHE A 190 4.10 -7.81 -14.34
CA PHE A 190 4.50 -8.62 -13.19
C PHE A 190 5.80 -8.12 -12.55
N GLU A 191 6.82 -7.84 -13.36
CA GLU A 191 8.07 -7.24 -12.89
C GLU A 191 7.84 -5.86 -12.26
N GLN A 192 6.97 -5.05 -12.87
CA GLN A 192 6.57 -3.74 -12.34
C GLN A 192 5.89 -3.91 -10.98
N TYR A 193 4.93 -4.83 -10.86
CA TYR A 193 4.25 -5.13 -9.59
C TYR A 193 5.23 -5.53 -8.48
N CYS A 194 6.15 -6.44 -8.76
CA CYS A 194 7.15 -6.87 -7.78
C CYS A 194 8.03 -5.69 -7.33
N ALA A 195 8.41 -4.80 -8.27
CA ALA A 195 9.16 -3.59 -7.94
C ALA A 195 8.32 -2.62 -7.10
N SER A 196 7.04 -2.41 -7.42
CA SER A 196 6.17 -1.53 -6.65
C SER A 196 6.01 -2.00 -5.21
N ILE A 197 5.76 -3.31 -5.00
CA ILE A 197 5.66 -3.91 -3.67
C ILE A 197 6.96 -3.75 -2.88
N ARG A 198 8.11 -3.95 -3.52
CA ARG A 198 9.42 -3.84 -2.88
C ARG A 198 9.81 -2.40 -2.53
N ASP A 199 9.64 -1.49 -3.49
CA ASP A 199 10.33 -0.20 -3.50
C ASP A 199 9.43 0.99 -3.09
N THR A 200 8.12 0.78 -2.94
CA THR A 200 7.14 1.85 -2.65
C THR A 200 6.28 1.57 -1.40
N ALA A 201 5.33 2.48 -1.13
CA ALA A 201 4.29 2.30 -0.12
C ALA A 201 3.00 1.66 -0.67
N GLU A 202 3.09 0.92 -1.79
CA GLU A 202 1.94 0.16 -2.29
C GLU A 202 1.46 -0.85 -1.24
N TRP A 203 0.14 -0.93 -1.11
CA TRP A 203 -0.51 -1.78 -0.11
C TRP A 203 -0.34 -3.24 -0.52
N GLY A 204 -0.01 -4.09 0.46
CA GLY A 204 0.02 -5.53 0.24
C GLY A 204 -1.29 -6.18 0.64
N GLY A 205 -1.51 -7.40 0.16
CA GLY A 205 -2.69 -8.20 0.47
C GLY A 205 -2.39 -9.69 0.58
N GLU A 206 -3.37 -10.51 0.19
CA GLU A 206 -3.31 -11.97 0.25
C GLU A 206 -2.08 -12.58 -0.47
N PRO A 207 -1.68 -12.13 -1.69
CA PRO A 207 -0.46 -12.64 -2.35
C PRO A 207 0.80 -12.43 -1.51
N GLU A 208 0.99 -11.23 -0.96
CA GLU A 208 2.13 -10.91 -0.11
C GLU A 208 2.13 -11.75 1.16
N ILE A 209 0.97 -11.95 1.80
CA ILE A 209 0.87 -12.73 3.03
C ILE A 209 1.24 -14.19 2.78
N LEU A 210 0.75 -14.78 1.68
CA LEU A 210 1.10 -16.13 1.27
C LEU A 210 2.60 -16.25 0.99
N ALA A 211 3.15 -15.31 0.23
CA ALA A 211 4.59 -15.27 -0.09
C ALA A 211 5.45 -15.20 1.17
N LEU A 212 5.04 -14.38 2.15
CA LEU A 212 5.73 -14.25 3.43
C LEU A 212 5.65 -15.52 4.28
N SER A 213 4.47 -16.14 4.32
CA SER A 213 4.30 -17.41 5.03
C SER A 213 5.25 -18.47 4.49
N ARG A 214 5.36 -18.59 3.17
CA ARG A 214 6.28 -19.53 2.51
C ARG A 214 7.74 -19.14 2.65
N THR A 215 8.07 -17.84 2.57
CA THR A 215 9.46 -17.36 2.69
C THR A 215 10.05 -17.65 4.06
N TYR A 216 9.29 -17.39 5.13
CA TYR A 216 9.75 -17.59 6.50
C TYR A 216 9.39 -18.98 7.06
N ASN A 217 8.76 -19.82 6.22
CA ASN A 217 8.24 -21.15 6.59
C ASN A 217 7.44 -21.11 7.91
N ILE A 218 6.53 -20.14 8.01
CA ILE A 218 5.73 -19.91 9.21
C ILE A 218 4.27 -19.63 8.86
N PRO A 219 3.29 -20.26 9.53
CA PRO A 219 1.89 -19.93 9.33
C PRO A 219 1.59 -18.48 9.69
N ILE A 220 0.80 -17.82 8.85
CA ILE A 220 0.27 -16.47 9.09
C ILE A 220 -1.25 -16.57 9.17
N HIS A 221 -1.82 -16.14 10.29
CA HIS A 221 -3.26 -16.11 10.51
C HIS A 221 -3.75 -14.66 10.57
N VAL A 222 -4.69 -14.33 9.69
CA VAL A 222 -5.31 -13.02 9.58
C VAL A 222 -6.69 -13.07 10.22
N VAL A 223 -6.87 -12.35 11.33
CA VAL A 223 -8.17 -12.18 11.98
C VAL A 223 -8.92 -11.03 11.32
N GLN A 224 -10.16 -11.28 10.91
CA GLN A 224 -11.00 -10.29 10.23
C GLN A 224 -12.47 -10.39 10.69
N ALA A 225 -13.26 -9.36 10.40
CA ALA A 225 -14.68 -9.34 10.77
C ALA A 225 -15.57 -10.20 9.84
N GLY A 226 -15.13 -10.48 8.61
CA GLY A 226 -15.87 -11.27 7.63
C GLY A 226 -15.66 -12.78 7.77
N PRO A 227 -16.51 -13.64 7.17
CA PRO A 227 -16.26 -15.06 7.06
C PRO A 227 -15.21 -15.36 5.96
N PRO A 228 -14.23 -16.25 6.20
CA PRO A 228 -13.93 -16.86 7.48
C PRO A 228 -13.30 -15.83 8.45
N ALA A 229 -13.65 -15.90 9.73
CA ALA A 229 -13.15 -14.97 10.75
C ALA A 229 -11.63 -15.03 10.93
N VAL A 230 -11.02 -16.14 10.52
CA VAL A 230 -9.57 -16.31 10.43
C VAL A 230 -9.24 -16.84 9.04
N VAL A 231 -8.50 -16.06 8.25
CA VAL A 231 -7.86 -16.54 7.02
C VAL A 231 -6.51 -17.12 7.41
N LYS A 232 -6.21 -18.33 6.92
CA LYS A 232 -4.98 -19.04 7.24
C LYS A 232 -4.11 -19.14 6.00
N HIS A 233 -2.87 -18.70 6.12
CA HIS A 233 -1.83 -18.86 5.13
C HIS A 233 -0.81 -19.84 5.71
N GLU A 234 -0.69 -20.98 5.05
CA GLU A 234 0.20 -22.05 5.48
C GLU A 234 1.43 -22.09 4.56
N PRO A 235 2.63 -22.35 5.12
CA PRO A 235 3.81 -22.58 4.29
C PRO A 235 3.68 -23.90 3.53
N GLU A 236 4.46 -24.04 2.46
CA GLU A 236 4.44 -25.24 1.60
C GLU A 236 4.85 -26.51 2.36
N TYR A 237 5.73 -26.38 3.36
CA TYR A 237 6.18 -27.45 4.24
C TYR A 237 5.68 -27.26 5.68
N ALA A 238 4.37 -27.02 5.82
CA ALA A 238 3.75 -26.94 7.14
C ALA A 238 3.85 -28.29 7.86
N ASP A 239 4.60 -28.33 8.96
CA ASP A 239 4.44 -29.41 9.93
C ASP A 239 3.04 -29.27 10.54
N ALA A 240 2.15 -30.22 10.27
CA ALA A 240 0.79 -30.23 10.81
C ALA A 240 0.77 -30.20 12.36
N ASN A 241 1.90 -30.51 13.00
CA ASN A 241 2.09 -30.44 14.45
C ASN A 241 2.94 -29.24 14.89
N ALA A 242 3.25 -28.29 14.00
CA ALA A 242 3.97 -27.08 14.37
C ALA A 242 3.26 -26.41 15.55
N PRO A 243 3.96 -26.14 16.67
CA PRO A 243 3.35 -25.52 17.82
C PRO A 243 2.71 -24.20 17.38
N ARG A 244 1.48 -23.96 17.83
CA ARG A 244 0.78 -22.67 17.63
C ARG A 244 1.67 -21.48 18.00
N GLU A 245 2.62 -21.71 18.92
CA GLU A 245 3.67 -20.80 19.38
C GLU A 245 4.55 -20.23 18.26
N LYS A 246 4.61 -20.88 17.10
CA LYS A 246 5.28 -20.41 15.88
C LYS A 246 4.24 -20.03 14.82
N THR A 247 3.25 -19.24 15.19
CA THR A 247 2.25 -18.69 14.24
C THR A 247 2.21 -17.19 14.38
N VAL A 248 2.31 -16.50 13.25
CA VAL A 248 2.15 -15.05 13.15
C VAL A 248 0.64 -14.75 13.20
N PHE A 249 0.23 -13.85 14.09
CA PHE A 249 -1.14 -13.37 14.15
C PHE A 249 -1.19 -11.88 13.82
N ILE A 250 -1.99 -11.54 12.81
CA ILE A 250 -2.30 -10.16 12.43
C ILE A 250 -3.82 -9.99 12.33
N SER A 251 -4.32 -8.76 12.45
CA SER A 251 -5.73 -8.44 12.22
C SER A 251 -5.88 -7.51 11.04
N TYR A 252 -6.86 -7.77 10.18
CA TYR A 252 -7.25 -6.95 9.05
C TYR A 252 -8.50 -6.12 9.38
N HIS A 253 -8.42 -4.82 9.12
CA HIS A 253 -9.47 -3.85 9.37
C HIS A 253 -9.74 -3.08 8.08
N ARG A 254 -10.99 -3.08 7.60
CA ARG A 254 -11.33 -2.44 6.33
C ARG A 254 -11.77 -0.99 6.49
N LYS A 255 -12.33 -0.63 7.65
CA LYS A 255 -12.99 0.68 7.86
C LYS A 255 -12.37 1.52 8.96
N LEU A 256 -11.48 0.94 9.77
CA LEU A 256 -10.95 1.54 11.00
C LEU A 256 -10.35 2.95 10.84
N TYR A 257 -9.73 3.27 9.70
CA TYR A 257 -9.04 4.57 9.50
C TYR A 257 -9.63 5.45 8.40
N GLY A 258 -10.77 5.07 7.79
CA GLY A 258 -11.39 5.82 6.70
C GLY A 258 -10.59 5.86 5.38
N LEU A 259 -9.28 5.61 5.43
CA LEU A 259 -8.37 5.55 4.28
C LEU A 259 -8.44 4.21 3.54
N GLY A 260 -9.01 3.17 4.16
CA GLY A 260 -9.17 1.82 3.60
C GLY A 260 -8.58 0.75 4.53
N GLU A 261 -7.97 -0.26 3.93
CA GLU A 261 -7.44 -1.46 4.57
C GLU A 261 -6.27 -1.17 5.51
N HIS A 262 -6.25 -1.83 6.66
CA HIS A 262 -5.19 -1.69 7.66
C HIS A 262 -4.92 -3.00 8.38
N TYR A 263 -3.64 -3.24 8.66
CA TYR A 263 -3.19 -4.42 9.41
C TYR A 263 -2.55 -4.03 10.75
N ASN A 264 -2.87 -4.79 11.79
CA ASN A 264 -2.23 -4.68 13.11
C ASN A 264 -1.61 -6.01 13.54
N SER A 265 -0.54 -5.92 14.32
CA SER A 265 0.07 -7.06 15.00
C SER A 265 -0.76 -7.51 16.21
N LEU A 266 -0.96 -8.83 16.38
CA LEU A 266 -1.70 -9.42 17.49
C LEU A 266 -0.76 -10.12 18.48
N ARG A 267 -0.93 -9.89 19.78
CA ARG A 267 -0.08 -10.45 20.84
C ARG A 267 -0.85 -11.45 21.67
N ARG A 268 -0.20 -12.54 22.08
CA ARG A 268 -0.81 -13.50 23.01
C ARG A 268 -1.01 -12.90 24.40
N ILE A 269 -2.17 -13.16 24.98
CA ILE A 269 -2.51 -12.77 26.34
C ILE A 269 -1.85 -13.77 27.29
N GLY A 270 -0.68 -13.42 27.85
CA GLY A 270 0.01 -14.26 28.85
C GLY A 270 1.54 -14.29 28.74
N ASN A 271 2.10 -14.02 27.56
CA ASN A 271 3.56 -13.92 27.41
C ASN A 271 4.00 -12.48 27.69
N SER A 272 4.36 -12.21 28.93
CA SER A 272 5.27 -11.11 29.27
C SER A 272 6.63 -11.45 28.67
N ILE A 273 6.82 -11.21 27.37
CA ILE A 273 8.13 -11.41 26.74
C ILE A 273 9.05 -10.35 27.34
N GLN A 274 9.96 -10.79 28.21
CA GLN A 274 11.12 -10.01 28.57
C GLN A 274 11.87 -9.72 27.28
N ILE A 275 11.84 -8.47 26.84
CA ILE A 275 12.69 -8.00 25.76
C ILE A 275 14.11 -8.13 26.30
N ALA A 276 14.88 -9.08 25.74
CA ALA A 276 16.31 -9.17 26.03
C ALA A 276 16.95 -7.83 25.63
N ALA A 277 17.52 -7.15 26.62
CA ALA A 277 18.25 -5.90 26.48
C ALA A 277 19.57 -6.10 25.73
#